data_AF-A0A8S8ZDV7-F1
#
_entry.id   AF-A0A8S8ZDV7-F1
#
_cell.length_a   1.000
_cell.length_b   1.000
_cell.length_c   1.000
_cell.angle_alpha   90.00
_cell.angle_beta   90.00
_cell.angle_gamma   90.00
#
_symmetry.space_group_name_H-M   'P 1'
#
loop_
_entity.id
_entity.type
_entity.pdbx_description
1 polymer ?
#
loop_
_entity_poly.entity_id
_entity_poly.type
_entity_poly.pdbx_seq_one_letter_code
_entity_poly.pdbx_strand_id
1 'polypeptide(L)'
;MVNIEGATFPMDEVNKRYLFASRDLPRAERADDGSYWAWTGQPTVMTSDMHRGYIVSDGWDETHFTRGARVTVDLSGPTLQLLTFRRTIHDRVAHWIEP
;
A
#
# COMPACT_ATOMS: atom_id res chain seq x y z
N MET A 1 5.54 -5.30 17.00
CA MET A 1 4.50 -4.45 16.34
C MET A 1 5.16 -3.40 15.46
N VAL A 2 4.55 -2.97 14.35
CA VAL A 2 5.04 -1.83 13.53
C VAL A 2 4.14 -0.63 13.79
N ASN A 3 4.70 0.50 14.22
CA ASN A 3 3.95 1.74 14.45
C ASN A 3 4.17 2.71 13.29
N ILE A 4 3.12 2.99 12.52
CA ILE A 4 3.12 4.04 11.49
C ILE A 4 2.18 5.15 11.96
N GLU A 5 2.74 6.28 12.37
CA GLU A 5 1.99 7.47 12.78
C GLU A 5 0.91 7.20 13.84
N GLY A 6 1.15 6.31 14.81
CA GLY A 6 0.20 5.96 15.86
C GLY A 6 -0.79 4.84 15.50
N ALA A 7 -0.71 4.25 14.31
CA ALA A 7 -1.39 2.99 13.99
C ALA A 7 -0.42 1.81 14.15
N THR A 8 -0.83 0.78 14.88
CA THR A 8 -0.01 -0.42 15.14
C THR A 8 -0.43 -1.58 14.25
N PHE A 9 0.53 -2.20 13.57
CA PHE A 9 0.33 -3.34 12.69
C PHE A 9 1.02 -4.59 13.24
N PRO A 10 0.33 -5.76 13.28
CA PRO A 10 0.93 -7.01 13.72
C PRO A 10 2.04 -7.49 12.77
N MET A 11 3.16 -7.93 13.32
CA MET A 11 4.33 -8.30 12.52
C MET A 11 4.11 -9.57 11.68
N ASP A 12 3.26 -10.48 12.15
CA ASP A 12 2.85 -11.70 11.45
C ASP A 12 1.94 -11.45 10.24
N GLU A 13 1.42 -10.22 10.12
CA GLU A 13 0.60 -9.75 9.00
C GLU A 13 1.38 -8.96 7.96
N VAL A 14 2.56 -8.41 8.28
CA VAL A 14 3.33 -7.51 7.39
C VAL A 14 3.66 -8.15 6.03
N ASN A 15 3.85 -9.47 5.99
CA ASN A 15 4.11 -10.19 4.74
C ASN A 15 2.85 -10.64 3.98
N LYS A 16 1.66 -10.41 4.55
CA LYS A 16 0.37 -10.93 4.04
C LYS A 16 -0.64 -9.82 3.73
N ARG A 17 -0.32 -8.59 4.12
CA ARG A 17 -1.20 -7.43 3.99
C ARG A 17 -0.40 -6.22 3.54
N TYR A 18 -1.11 -5.25 3.00
CA TYR A 18 -0.57 -3.95 2.62
C TYR A 18 -1.50 -2.84 3.12
N LEU A 19 -0.93 -1.65 3.21
CA LEU A 19 -1.65 -0.44 3.59
C LEU A 19 -2.12 0.28 2.31
N PHE A 20 -3.42 0.39 2.16
CA PHE A 20 -4.04 1.35 1.24
C PHE A 20 -4.38 2.62 2.02
N ALA A 21 -4.12 3.79 1.43
CA ALA A 21 -4.55 5.07 1.98
C ALA A 21 -4.71 6.13 0.88
N SER A 22 -5.84 6.83 0.88
CA SER A 22 -6.06 8.03 0.08
C SER A 22 -5.29 9.20 0.67
N ARG A 23 -4.52 9.90 -0.18
CA ARG A 23 -3.71 11.05 0.22
C ARG A 23 -4.52 12.34 0.37
N ASP A 24 -5.66 12.43 -0.29
CA ASP A 24 -6.38 13.69 -0.46
C ASP A 24 -7.23 14.10 0.75
N LEU A 25 -7.39 13.20 1.74
CA LEU A 25 -8.08 13.52 2.98
C LEU A 25 -7.12 13.58 4.19
N PRO A 26 -7.27 14.62 5.06
CA PRO A 26 -6.68 14.63 6.39
C PRO A 26 -7.06 13.37 7.15
N ARG A 27 -6.15 12.84 7.98
CA ARG A 27 -6.38 11.57 8.69
C ARG A 27 -7.65 11.59 9.55
N ALA A 28 -7.96 12.71 10.20
CA ALA A 28 -9.16 12.87 11.01
C ALA A 28 -10.47 12.76 10.21
N GLU A 29 -10.40 12.92 8.89
CA GLU A 29 -11.54 12.85 7.97
C GLU A 29 -11.62 11.49 7.25
N ARG A 30 -10.66 10.58 7.47
CA ARG A 30 -10.68 9.24 6.89
C ARG A 30 -11.61 8.36 7.71
N ALA A 31 -12.77 8.02 7.12
CA ALA A 31 -13.69 7.06 7.72
C ALA A 31 -13.01 5.68 7.90
N ASP A 32 -13.34 5.01 9.00
CA ASP A 32 -12.85 3.66 9.32
C ASP A 32 -13.76 2.57 8.72
N ASP A 33 -14.21 2.79 7.49
CA ASP A 33 -15.09 1.89 6.72
C ASP A 33 -14.36 1.21 5.54
N GLY A 34 -13.05 1.43 5.43
CA GLY A 34 -12.22 0.89 4.35
C GLY A 34 -12.20 1.72 3.06
N SER A 35 -13.00 2.79 2.96
CA SER A 35 -13.10 3.60 1.75
C SER A 35 -11.87 4.50 1.52
N TYR A 36 -11.24 4.96 2.61
CA TYR A 36 -10.10 5.88 2.56
C TYR A 36 -8.79 5.27 2.98
N TRP A 37 -8.82 4.24 3.81
CA TRP A 37 -7.63 3.53 4.22
C TRP A 37 -8.00 2.13 4.68
N ALA A 38 -7.09 1.17 4.50
CA ALA A 38 -7.28 -0.19 5.00
C ALA A 38 -5.93 -0.90 5.14
N TRP A 39 -5.81 -1.70 6.20
CA TRP A 39 -4.76 -2.71 6.33
C TRP A 39 -5.32 -4.07 5.88
N THR A 40 -5.07 -4.42 4.63
CA THR A 40 -5.83 -5.49 3.95
C THR A 40 -4.92 -6.48 3.23
N GLY A 41 -5.36 -7.74 3.20
CA GLY A 41 -4.80 -8.79 2.33
C GLY A 41 -5.67 -9.06 1.09
N GLN A 42 -6.79 -8.35 0.93
CA GLN A 42 -7.68 -8.48 -0.22
C GLN A 42 -7.25 -7.53 -1.34
N PRO A 43 -7.53 -7.84 -2.62
CA PRO A 43 -7.25 -6.92 -3.72
C PRO A 43 -8.01 -5.60 -3.58
N THR A 44 -7.29 -4.48 -3.72
CA THR A 44 -7.88 -3.15 -3.80
C THR A 44 -8.28 -2.90 -5.24
N VAL A 45 -9.57 -2.68 -5.46
CA VAL A 45 -10.15 -2.45 -6.78
C VAL A 45 -10.59 -1.00 -6.89
N MET A 46 -9.99 -0.27 -7.83
CA MET A 46 -10.36 1.09 -8.17
C MET A 46 -11.04 1.09 -9.54
N THR A 47 -12.26 1.63 -9.62
CA THR A 47 -12.95 1.85 -10.89
C THR A 47 -12.94 3.34 -11.18
N SER A 48 -12.38 3.73 -12.32
CA SER A 48 -12.29 5.14 -12.71
C SER A 48 -13.61 5.64 -13.28
N ASP A 49 -14.18 6.67 -12.69
CA ASP A 49 -15.25 7.50 -13.29
C ASP A 49 -14.69 8.75 -14.00
N MET A 50 -13.41 9.05 -13.80
CA MET A 50 -12.69 10.16 -14.42
C MET A 50 -12.61 9.98 -15.94
N HIS A 51 -12.61 11.10 -16.68
CA HIS A 51 -12.45 11.04 -18.14
C HIS A 51 -11.12 10.40 -18.56
N ARG A 52 -10.04 10.77 -17.86
CA ARG A 52 -8.69 10.22 -17.99
C ARG A 52 -8.03 10.19 -16.62
N GLY A 53 -7.18 9.20 -16.39
CA GLY A 53 -6.34 9.09 -15.21
C GLY A 53 -5.03 8.40 -15.53
N TYR A 54 -4.14 8.32 -14.56
CA TYR A 54 -2.89 7.58 -14.65
C TYR A 54 -2.50 7.03 -13.28
N ILE A 55 -1.75 5.93 -13.29
CA ILE A 55 -1.09 5.38 -12.10
C ILE A 55 0.39 5.45 -12.33
N VAL A 56 1.13 5.78 -11.26
CA VAL A 56 2.59 5.79 -11.26
C VAL A 56 3.07 4.70 -10.32
N SER A 57 3.45 3.55 -10.87
CA SER A 57 3.99 2.43 -10.09
C SER A 57 5.43 2.73 -9.68
N ASP A 58 5.73 2.55 -8.39
CA ASP A 58 7.03 2.82 -7.77
C ASP A 58 7.60 4.23 -8.00
N GLY A 59 6.78 5.17 -8.46
CA GLY A 59 7.18 6.54 -8.77
C GLY A 59 7.85 6.74 -10.13
N TRP A 60 7.86 5.74 -11.01
CA TRP A 60 8.53 5.81 -12.31
C TRP A 60 7.61 5.50 -13.49
N ASP A 61 6.93 4.35 -13.46
CA ASP A 61 6.18 3.87 -14.62
C ASP A 61 4.76 4.44 -14.63
N GLU A 62 4.47 5.27 -15.62
CA GLU A 62 3.15 5.87 -15.83
C GLU A 62 2.28 4.98 -16.73
N THR A 63 1.14 4.54 -16.20
CA THR A 63 0.11 3.84 -16.97
C THR A 63 -1.15 4.69 -17.05
N HIS A 64 -1.45 5.22 -18.23
CA HIS A 64 -2.66 6.01 -18.49
C HIS A 64 -3.88 5.12 -18.73
N PHE A 65 -5.04 5.61 -18.29
CA PHE A 65 -6.32 4.94 -18.50
C PHE A 65 -7.46 5.95 -18.70
N THR A 66 -8.60 5.46 -19.18
CA THR A 66 -9.81 6.24 -19.45
C THR A 66 -10.95 5.83 -18.51
N ARG A 67 -12.06 6.58 -18.57
CA ARG A 67 -13.30 6.26 -17.83
C ARG A 67 -13.71 4.81 -18.02
N GLY A 68 -14.10 4.16 -16.93
CA GLY A 68 -14.53 2.76 -16.89
C GLY A 68 -13.38 1.77 -16.70
N ALA A 69 -12.13 2.22 -16.72
CA ALA A 69 -10.99 1.36 -16.41
C ALA A 69 -11.08 0.85 -14.96
N ARG A 70 -10.69 -0.41 -14.79
CA ARG A 70 -10.59 -1.07 -13.49
C ARG A 70 -9.12 -1.37 -13.21
N VAL A 71 -8.64 -0.88 -12.08
CA VAL A 71 -7.28 -1.09 -11.60
C VAL A 71 -7.37 -1.97 -10.37
N THR A 72 -6.61 -3.06 -10.36
CA THR A 72 -6.52 -3.97 -9.23
C THR A 72 -5.09 -3.95 -8.68
N VAL A 73 -4.95 -3.69 -7.39
CA VAL A 73 -3.68 -3.75 -6.66
C VAL A 73 -3.77 -4.88 -5.63
N ASP A 74 -2.84 -5.82 -5.66
CA ASP A 74 -2.78 -6.95 -4.73
C ASP A 74 -1.33 -7.44 -4.52
N LEU A 75 -1.18 -8.49 -3.71
CA LEU A 75 0.11 -9.10 -3.35
C LEU A 75 0.48 -10.31 -4.24
N SER A 76 -0.13 -10.45 -5.43
CA SER A 76 0.20 -11.56 -6.35
C SER A 76 1.54 -11.37 -7.07
N GLY A 77 2.14 -10.19 -6.98
CA GLY A 77 3.45 -9.89 -7.51
C GLY A 77 4.58 -10.72 -6.86
N PRO A 78 5.70 -10.93 -7.56
CA PRO A 78 6.83 -11.67 -7.00
C PRO A 78 7.47 -10.91 -5.84
N THR A 79 7.87 -11.63 -4.79
CA THR A 79 8.70 -11.05 -3.72
C THR A 79 10.07 -10.68 -4.27
N LEU A 80 10.42 -9.39 -4.22
CA LEU A 80 11.69 -8.89 -4.71
C LEU A 80 12.83 -9.24 -3.73
N GLN A 81 13.85 -9.93 -4.23
CA GLN A 81 15.13 -10.04 -3.53
C GLN A 81 16.05 -8.91 -3.99
N LEU A 82 16.23 -7.92 -3.12
CA LEU A 82 17.08 -6.76 -3.40
C LEU A 82 18.55 -7.19 -3.30
N LEU A 83 19.16 -7.49 -4.45
CA LEU A 83 20.56 -7.93 -4.58
C LEU A 83 21.57 -6.99 -3.90
N THR A 84 21.22 -5.71 -3.78
CA THR A 84 22.07 -4.66 -3.21
C THR A 84 22.17 -4.73 -1.68
N PHE A 85 21.30 -5.47 -1.00
CA PHE A 85 21.26 -5.49 0.46
C PHE A 85 21.83 -6.79 1.03
N ARG A 86 22.90 -6.65 1.81
CA ARG A 86 23.49 -7.75 2.61
C ARG A 86 22.61 -8.19 3.79
N ARG A 87 21.48 -7.51 4.00
CA ARG A 87 20.53 -7.69 5.11
C ARG A 87 19.12 -7.43 4.58
N THR A 88 18.10 -8.00 5.23
CA THR A 88 16.70 -7.80 4.85
C THR A 88 16.26 -6.36 5.07
N ILE A 89 15.12 -5.96 4.47
CA ILE A 89 14.54 -4.64 4.76
C ILE A 89 14.11 -4.53 6.23
N HIS A 90 13.64 -5.62 6.83
CA HIS A 90 13.31 -5.71 8.25
C HIS A 90 14.52 -5.40 9.13
N ASP A 91 15.72 -5.91 8.79
CA ASP A 91 16.94 -5.60 9.52
C ASP A 91 17.29 -4.10 9.48
N ARG A 92 16.96 -3.41 8.38
CA ARG A 92 17.21 -1.97 8.25
C ARG A 92 16.25 -1.13 9.08
N VAL A 93 14.99 -1.55 9.17
CA VAL A 93 13.95 -0.83 9.92
C VAL A 93 13.72 -1.42 11.32
N ALA A 94 14.58 -2.33 11.80
CA ALA A 94 14.39 -3.05 13.05
C ALA A 94 14.20 -2.13 14.28
N HIS A 95 14.81 -0.95 14.26
CA HIS A 95 14.66 0.06 15.32
C HIS A 95 13.27 0.73 15.37
N TRP A 96 12.42 0.51 14.36
CA TRP A 96 11.01 0.90 14.32
C TRP A 96 10.05 -0.28 14.56
N ILE A 97 10.58 -1.49 14.69
CA ILE A 97 9.80 -2.70 14.97
C ILE A 97 9.90 -2.96 16.47
N GLU A 98 8.79 -2.79 17.18
CA GLU A 98 8.69 -3.23 18.56
C GLU A 98 8.67 -4.77 18.61
N PRO A 99 9.21 -5.40 19.67
CA PRO A 99 9.14 -6.85 19.87
C PRO A 99 7.71 -7.42 19.78
#